data_AF-A0A316QVU0-F1
#
_entry.id   AF-A0A316QVU0-F1
#
_cell.length_a   1.000
_cell.length_b   1.000
_cell.length_c   1.000
_cell.angle_alpha   90.00
_cell.angle_beta   90.00
_cell.angle_gamma   90.00
#
_symmetry.space_group_name_H-M   'P 1'
#
loop_
_entity.id
_entity.type
_entity.pdbx_description
1 polymer ?
#
loop_
_entity_poly.entity_id
_entity_poly.type
_entity_poly.pdbx_seq_one_letter_code
_entity_poly.pdbx_strand_id
1 'polypeptide(L)' 'MVSKLMSFGVLNSLALVLVAQNVNQTCSWFFHQPEAPESADCFKRH' A
#
# COMPACT_ATOMS: atom_id res chain seq x y z
N MET A 1 -20.05 15.19 -17.86
CA MET A 1 -19.85 13.72 -17.72
C MET A 1 -18.37 13.35 -17.56
N VAL A 2 -17.45 13.97 -18.31
CA VAL A 2 -15.98 13.74 -18.20
C VAL A 2 -15.41 14.03 -16.81
N SER A 3 -15.86 15.10 -16.14
CA SER A 3 -15.39 15.47 -14.80
C SER A 3 -15.72 14.44 -13.72
N LYS A 4 -16.87 13.76 -13.83
CA LYS A 4 -17.23 12.66 -12.90
C LYS A 4 -16.34 11.44 -13.11
N LEU A 5 -16.04 11.09 -14.37
CA LEU A 5 -15.13 9.99 -14.72
C LEU A 5 -13.69 10.26 -14.24
N MET A 6 -13.21 11.50 -14.38
CA MET A 6 -11.90 11.93 -13.85
C MET A 6 -11.84 11.84 -12.32
N SER A 7 -12.91 12.22 -11.62
CA SER A 7 -12.99 12.04 -10.16
C SER A 7 -12.91 10.58 -9.73
N PHE A 8 -13.60 9.65 -10.42
CA PHE A 8 -13.51 8.23 -10.09
C PHE A 8 -12.13 7.64 -10.41
N GLY A 9 -11.49 8.05 -11.51
CA GLY A 9 -10.12 7.64 -11.85
C GLY A 9 -9.10 8.09 -10.81
N VAL A 10 -9.16 9.36 -10.41
CA VAL A 10 -8.28 9.92 -9.37
C VAL A 10 -8.51 9.24 -8.02
N LEU A 11 -9.76 9.01 -7.62
CA LEU A 11 -10.07 8.31 -6.37
C LEU A 11 -9.56 6.86 -6.36
N ASN A 12 -9.66 6.15 -7.48
CA ASN A 12 -9.10 4.80 -7.61
C ASN A 12 -7.56 4.81 -7.52
N SER A 13 -6.89 5.76 -8.16
CA SER A 13 -5.43 5.89 -8.04
C SER A 13 -5.00 6.22 -6.61
N LEU A 14 -5.73 7.11 -5.93
CA LEU A 14 -5.47 7.43 -4.52
C LEU A 14 -5.69 6.22 -3.59
N ALA A 15 -6.69 5.38 -3.86
CA ALA A 15 -6.90 4.14 -3.11
C ALA A 15 -5.71 3.17 -3.26
N LEU A 16 -5.15 3.03 -4.47
CA LEU A 16 -3.95 2.19 -4.69
C LEU A 16 -2.71 2.75 -3.99
N VAL A 17 -2.52 4.08 -4.02
CA VAL A 17 -1.44 4.75 -3.30
C VAL A 17 -1.58 4.54 -1.79
N LEU A 18 -2.79 4.67 -1.25
CA LEU A 18 -3.07 4.46 0.16
C LEU A 18 -2.81 3.01 0.60
N VAL A 19 -3.18 2.02 -0.22
CA VAL A 19 -2.87 0.60 0.05
C VAL A 19 -1.36 0.36 0.04
N ALA A 20 -0.63 0.91 -0.94
CA ALA A 20 0.83 0.79 -1.00
C ALA A 20 1.53 1.46 0.20
N GLN A 21 1.03 2.63 0.62
CA GLN A 21 1.51 3.31 1.82
C GLN A 21 1.18 2.53 3.09
N ASN A 22 -0.02 1.95 3.20
CA ASN A 22 -0.44 1.20 4.37
C ASN A 22 0.45 -0.03 4.61
N VAL A 23 0.78 -0.81 3.59
CA VAL A 23 1.67 -1.98 3.78
C VAL A 23 3.06 -1.55 4.23
N ASN A 24 3.60 -0.48 3.63
CA ASN A 24 4.91 0.05 4.02
C ASN A 24 4.88 0.72 5.39
N GLN A 25 3.78 1.36 5.81
CA GLN A 25 3.63 2.02 7.10
C GLN A 25 3.27 1.05 8.24
N THR A 26 2.48 0.01 7.96
CA THR A 26 2.24 -1.11 8.88
C THR A 26 3.52 -1.90 9.12
N CYS A 27 4.45 -1.90 8.16
CA CYS A 27 5.81 -2.39 8.33
C CYS A 27 6.79 -1.31 8.82
N SER A 28 6.46 -0.01 8.78
CA SER A 28 7.30 1.08 9.32
C SER A 28 7.17 1.18 10.85
N TRP A 29 7.17 0.04 11.53
CA TRP A 29 7.54 -0.04 12.93
C TRP A 29 9.06 0.12 13.04
N PHE A 30 9.50 1.36 12.82
CA PHE A 30 10.88 1.79 12.56
C PHE A 30 11.92 1.36 13.62
N PHE A 31 11.48 0.86 14.78
CA PHE A 31 12.36 0.39 15.85
C PHE A 31 11.98 -0.97 16.45
N HIS A 32 10.77 -1.50 16.21
CA HIS A 32 10.24 -2.71 16.89
C HIS A 32 9.37 -3.60 15.99
N GLN A 33 9.65 -3.67 14.69
CA GLN A 33 8.90 -4.56 13.80
C GLN A 33 9.12 -6.03 14.22
N PRO A 34 8.06 -6.81 14.51
CA PRO A 34 8.21 -8.26 14.66
C PRO A 34 8.72 -8.86 13.35
N GLU A 35 9.47 -9.96 13.44
CA GLU A 35 9.92 -10.67 12.24
C GLU A 35 8.72 -10.99 11.34
N ALA A 36 8.86 -10.70 10.05
CA ALA A 36 7.83 -11.04 9.08
C ALA A 36 7.61 -12.57 9.13
N PRO A 37 6.36 -13.05 9.09
CA PRO A 37 6.10 -14.48 9.04
C PRO A 37 6.77 -15.08 7.80
N GLU A 38 7.31 -16.28 7.91
CA GLU A 38 8.05 -16.97 6.83
C GLU A 38 7.24 -17.04 5.52
N SER A 39 5.91 -17.15 5.64
CA SER A 39 4.98 -17.14 4.50
C SER A 39 4.95 -15.84 3.70
N ALA A 40 5.43 -14.73 4.26
CA ALA A 40 5.48 -13.42 3.61
C ALA A 40 6.80 -13.15 2.88
N ASP A 41 7.80 -14.04 3.00
CA ASP A 41 9.11 -13.86 2.36
C ASP A 41 9.04 -13.81 0.84
N CYS A 42 8.05 -14.49 0.24
CA CYS A 42 7.82 -14.48 -1.20
C CYS A 42 7.43 -13.08 -1.76
N PHE A 43 7.07 -12.13 -0.89
CA PHE A 43 6.74 -10.76 -1.27
C PHE A 43 7.89 -9.77 -1.06
N LYS A 44 9.02 -10.19 -0.45
CA LYS A 44 10.22 -9.37 -0.34
C LYS A 44 10.78 -9.13 -1.74
N ARG A 45 10.80 -7.87 -2.18
CA ARG A 45 11.51 -7.47 -3.41
C ARG A 45 12.97 -7.23 -3.06
N HIS A 46 13.85 -8.02 -3.66
CA HIS A 46 15.32 -7.87 -3.63
C HIS A 46 15.74 -6.47 -4.10
#